data_AF-A0A948PM97-F1
#
_entry.id   AF-A0A948PM97-F1
#
_cell.length_a   1.000
_cell.length_b   1.000
_cell.length_c   1.000
_cell.angle_alpha   90.00
_cell.angle_beta   90.00
_cell.angle_gamma   90.00
#
_symmetry.space_group_name_H-M   'P 1'
#
loop_
_entity.id
_entity.type
_entity.pdbx_description
1 polymer ?
#
loop_
_entity_poly.entity_id
_entity_poly.type
_entity_poly.pdbx_seq_one_letter_code
_entity_poly.pdbx_strand_id
1 'polypeptide(L)'
;AALGIAAHEAGHAIQHAQGYAPLQLRNTLFPVANLGSTLAFPLFFIGFLFSRNSPSILMDIGIFLFAGAVLFSVLTLPVEFDASKRAMALLKDTGFLRGEELNGARSVLSAAALTYVASTAMAAMQLVRMFILRGSRD
;
A
#
# COMPACT_ATOMS: atom_id res chain seq x y z
N ALA A 1 -19.80 11.60 -1.97
CA ALA A 1 -18.35 11.38 -1.93
C ALA A 1 -17.75 11.63 -0.54
N ALA A 2 -17.77 12.87 -0.02
CA ALA A 2 -17.18 13.22 1.27
C ALA A 2 -17.65 12.34 2.45
N LEU A 3 -18.95 12.04 2.52
CA LEU A 3 -19.51 11.17 3.56
C LEU A 3 -18.96 9.73 3.50
N GLY A 4 -18.67 9.22 2.29
CA GLY A 4 -18.05 7.90 2.11
C GLY A 4 -16.62 7.86 2.65
N ILE A 5 -15.84 8.92 2.41
CA ILE A 5 -14.48 9.06 2.94
C ILE A 5 -14.52 9.17 4.47
N ALA A 6 -15.41 9.99 5.03
CA ALA A 6 -15.57 10.09 6.48
C ALA A 6 -15.94 8.74 7.12
N ALA A 7 -16.82 7.97 6.49
CA ALA A 7 -17.16 6.62 6.94
C ALA A 7 -16.00 5.63 6.79
N HIS A 8 -15.13 5.80 5.78
CA HIS A 8 -13.89 5.01 5.61
C HIS A 8 -12.91 5.26 6.76
N GLU A 9 -12.68 6.53 7.11
CA GLU A 9 -11.84 6.89 8.27
C GLU A 9 -12.45 6.39 9.60
N ALA A 10 -13.78 6.45 9.74
CA ALA A 10 -14.47 5.81 10.86
C ALA A 10 -14.28 4.28 10.87
N GLY A 11 -14.24 3.65 9.69
CA GLY A 11 -13.88 2.25 9.52
C GLY A 11 -12.49 1.92 10.06
N HIS A 12 -11.49 2.74 9.77
CA HIS A 12 -10.15 2.61 10.36
C HIS A 12 -10.15 2.82 11.88
N ALA A 13 -10.90 3.79 12.39
CA ALA A 13 -11.05 4.00 13.83
C ALA A 13 -11.67 2.78 14.52
N ILE A 14 -12.67 2.15 13.90
CA ILE A 14 -13.26 0.90 14.40
C ILE A 14 -12.26 -0.26 14.36
N GLN A 15 -11.48 -0.40 13.28
CA GLN A 15 -10.41 -1.40 13.20
C GLN A 15 -9.40 -1.24 14.34
N HIS A 16 -9.03 0.01 14.65
CA HIS A 16 -8.12 0.32 15.73
C HIS A 16 -8.72 -0.07 17.09
N ALA A 17 -9.97 0.36 17.35
CA ALA A 17 -10.68 0.05 18.59
C ALA A 17 -10.91 -1.46 18.82
N GLN A 18 -11.13 -2.22 17.74
CA GLN A 18 -11.34 -3.68 17.80
C GLN A 18 -10.03 -4.48 17.80
N GLY A 19 -8.87 -3.83 17.70
CA GLY A 19 -7.59 -4.52 17.63
C GLY A 19 -7.45 -5.38 16.37
N TYR A 20 -7.93 -4.89 15.22
CA TYR A 20 -7.85 -5.63 13.95
C TYR A 20 -6.40 -5.97 13.60
N ALA A 21 -6.07 -7.27 13.62
CA ALA A 21 -4.68 -7.73 13.52
C ALA A 21 -3.92 -7.23 12.27
N PRO A 22 -4.51 -7.18 11.06
CA PRO A 22 -3.84 -6.60 9.90
C PRO A 22 -3.48 -5.11 10.07
N LEU A 23 -4.33 -4.33 10.75
CA LEU A 23 -4.04 -2.93 11.04
C LEU A 23 -2.88 -2.79 12.03
N GLN A 24 -2.82 -3.64 13.06
CA GLN A 24 -1.70 -3.66 14.00
C GLN A 24 -0.40 -4.02 13.28
N LEU A 25 -0.42 -5.06 12.44
CA LEU A 25 0.74 -5.47 11.65
C LEU A 25 1.23 -4.32 10.76
N ARG A 26 0.33 -3.68 10.00
CA ARG A 26 0.64 -2.48 9.20
C ARG A 26 1.32 -1.41 10.06
N ASN A 27 0.76 -1.06 11.21
CA ASN A 27 1.30 0.01 12.05
C ASN A 27 2.69 -0.32 12.60
N THR A 28 2.94 -1.58 12.97
CA THR A 28 4.26 -2.02 13.46
C THR A 28 5.33 -2.03 12.37
N LEU A 29 4.97 -2.40 11.14
CA LEU A 29 5.89 -2.48 10.02
C LEU A 29 6.15 -1.12 9.35
N PHE A 30 5.22 -0.17 9.48
CA PHE A 30 5.26 1.12 8.79
C PHE A 30 6.59 1.88 8.95
N PRO A 31 7.20 2.01 10.16
CA PRO A 31 8.46 2.73 10.29
C PRO A 31 9.60 2.11 9.47
N VAL A 32 9.68 0.78 9.48
CA VAL A 32 10.71 0.01 8.75
C VAL A 32 10.45 0.07 7.26
N ALA A 33 9.20 -0.11 6.84
CA ALA A 33 8.80 -0.02 5.44
C ALA A 33 9.03 1.37 4.85
N ASN A 34 8.77 2.44 5.63
CA ASN A 34 9.01 3.82 5.21
C ASN A 34 10.51 4.07 4.97
N LEU A 35 11.35 3.70 5.94
CA LEU A 35 12.82 3.80 5.79
C LEU A 35 13.32 3.01 4.58
N GLY A 36 12.87 1.75 4.44
CA GLY A 36 13.24 0.91 3.30
C GLY A 36 12.83 1.54 1.96
N SER A 37 11.60 2.06 1.87
CA SER A 37 11.10 2.72 0.66
C SER A 37 11.90 3.98 0.30
N THR A 38 12.24 4.81 1.29
CA THR A 38 13.01 6.04 1.09
C THR A 38 14.43 5.74 0.62
N LEU A 39 15.07 4.70 1.15
CA LEU A 39 16.46 4.36 0.83
C LEU A 39 16.61 3.47 -0.41
N ALA A 40 15.60 2.68 -0.74
CA ALA A 40 15.63 1.71 -1.84
C ALA A 40 16.05 2.34 -3.17
N PHE A 41 15.37 3.40 -3.61
CA PHE A 41 15.68 4.05 -4.88
C PHE A 41 17.06 4.70 -4.92
N PRO A 42 17.46 5.55 -3.94
CA PRO A 42 18.81 6.10 -3.88
C PRO A 42 19.90 5.04 -3.91
N LEU A 43 19.79 3.99 -3.10
CA LEU A 43 20.78 2.90 -3.05
C LEU A 43 20.85 2.14 -4.38
N PHE A 44 19.69 1.82 -4.96
CA PHE A 44 19.63 1.17 -6.26
C PHE A 44 20.28 2.04 -7.35
N PHE A 45 19.98 3.34 -7.38
CA PHE A 45 20.54 4.26 -8.38
C PHE A 45 22.04 4.52 -8.19
N ILE A 46 22.53 4.65 -6.96
CA ILE A 46 23.97 4.77 -6.70
C ILE A 46 24.66 3.47 -7.14
N GLY A 47 24.12 2.31 -6.76
CA GLY A 47 24.63 1.02 -7.21
C GLY A 47 24.65 0.94 -8.73
N PHE A 48 23.58 1.37 -9.38
CA PHE A 48 23.51 1.49 -10.82
C PHE A 48 24.58 2.47 -11.35
N LEU A 49 24.73 3.70 -10.90
CA LEU A 49 25.73 4.60 -11.51
C LEU A 49 27.19 4.09 -11.35
N PHE A 50 27.51 3.38 -10.28
CA PHE A 50 28.88 2.96 -9.95
C PHE A 50 29.20 1.48 -10.23
N SER A 51 28.26 0.65 -10.68
CA SER A 51 28.48 -0.81 -10.82
C SER A 51 29.57 -1.22 -11.81
N ARG A 52 30.08 -0.32 -12.68
CA ARG A 52 31.25 -0.61 -13.52
C ARG A 52 32.55 -0.78 -12.71
N ASN A 53 32.64 -0.18 -11.53
CA ASN A 53 33.86 -0.13 -10.71
C ASN A 53 33.63 -0.60 -9.26
N SER A 54 32.42 -1.04 -8.90
CA SER A 54 32.05 -1.41 -7.53
C SER A 54 31.05 -2.57 -7.53
N PRO A 55 31.06 -3.43 -6.49
CA PRO A 55 30.18 -4.59 -6.44
C PRO A 55 28.70 -4.18 -6.50
N SER A 56 27.90 -4.94 -7.25
CA SER A 56 26.44 -4.81 -7.40
C SER A 56 25.65 -4.91 -6.08
N ILE A 57 26.34 -5.05 -4.95
CA ILE A 57 25.76 -5.21 -3.60
C ILE A 57 24.83 -4.04 -3.21
N LEU A 58 25.12 -2.82 -3.68
CA LEU A 58 24.27 -1.67 -3.37
C LEU A 58 22.93 -1.71 -4.12
N MET A 59 22.94 -2.28 -5.35
CA MET A 59 21.72 -2.56 -6.09
C MET A 59 20.91 -3.66 -5.41
N ASP A 60 21.56 -4.73 -4.95
CA ASP A 60 20.91 -5.83 -4.26
C ASP A 60 20.28 -5.39 -2.93
N ILE A 61 20.95 -4.52 -2.16
CA ILE A 61 20.38 -3.90 -0.95
C ILE A 61 19.17 -3.03 -1.32
N GLY A 62 19.27 -2.20 -2.37
CA GLY A 62 18.15 -1.38 -2.84
C GLY A 62 16.93 -2.22 -3.23
N ILE A 63 17.15 -3.32 -3.96
CA ILE A 63 16.10 -4.29 -4.33
C ILE A 63 15.48 -4.92 -3.09
N PHE A 64 16.29 -5.36 -2.12
CA PHE A 64 15.79 -5.99 -0.90
C PHE A 64 14.91 -5.04 -0.08
N LEU A 65 15.34 -3.78 0.08
CA LEU A 65 14.55 -2.75 0.74
C LEU A 65 13.25 -2.46 -0.01
N PHE A 66 13.30 -2.39 -1.35
CA PHE A 66 12.10 -2.17 -2.16
C PHE A 66 11.13 -3.36 -2.12
N ALA A 67 11.64 -4.60 -2.08
CA ALA A 67 10.83 -5.79 -1.92
C ALA A 67 10.05 -5.77 -0.59
N GLY A 68 10.70 -5.30 0.49
CA GLY A 68 10.03 -5.04 1.77
C GLY A 68 8.91 -4.00 1.64
N ALA A 69 9.12 -2.93 0.87
CA ALA A 69 8.10 -1.93 0.59
C ALA A 69 6.90 -2.51 -0.20
N VAL A 70 7.15 -3.33 -1.23
CA VAL A 70 6.11 -4.01 -2.00
C VAL A 70 5.30 -4.96 -1.11
N LEU A 71 5.97 -5.74 -0.26
CA LEU A 71 5.30 -6.60 0.71
C LEU A 71 4.41 -5.78 1.66
N PHE A 72 4.91 -4.65 2.14
CA PHE A 72 4.12 -3.74 2.98
C PHE A 72 2.86 -3.22 2.27
N SER A 73 2.95 -2.87 0.98
CA SER A 73 1.77 -2.51 0.18
C SER A 73 0.74 -3.65 0.11
N VAL A 74 1.19 -4.88 -0.14
CA VAL A 74 0.31 -6.07 -0.16
C VAL A 74 -0.37 -6.29 1.18
N LEU A 75 0.38 -6.21 2.29
CA LEU A 75 -0.15 -6.39 3.65
C LEU A 75 -1.13 -5.29 4.07
N THR A 76 -1.08 -4.13 3.41
CA THR A 76 -2.00 -3.01 3.67
C THR A 76 -3.35 -3.22 2.98
N LEU A 77 -3.42 -3.98 1.87
CA LEU A 77 -4.66 -4.17 1.10
C LEU A 77 -5.85 -4.67 1.95
N PRO A 78 -5.72 -5.70 2.81
CA PRO A 78 -6.84 -6.17 3.62
C PRO A 78 -7.41 -5.09 4.55
N VAL A 79 -6.56 -4.18 5.05
CA VAL A 79 -6.96 -3.08 5.92
C VAL A 79 -7.89 -2.11 5.19
N GLU A 80 -7.54 -1.73 3.97
CA GLU A 80 -8.33 -0.79 3.15
C GLU A 80 -9.67 -1.41 2.69
N PHE A 81 -9.66 -2.69 2.30
CA PHE A 81 -10.89 -3.40 1.93
C PHE A 81 -11.84 -3.57 3.12
N ASP A 82 -11.31 -3.91 4.30
CA ASP A 82 -12.12 -4.07 5.51
C ASP A 82 -12.68 -2.73 5.99
N ALA A 83 -11.90 -1.64 5.92
CA ALA A 83 -12.38 -0.29 6.24
C ALA A 83 -13.51 0.13 5.29
N SER A 84 -13.38 -0.11 3.99
CA SER A 84 -14.44 0.15 2.99
C SER A 84 -15.72 -0.63 3.28
N LYS A 85 -15.61 -1.90 3.70
CA LYS A 85 -16.76 -2.73 4.07
C LYS A 85 -17.48 -2.18 5.30
N ARG A 86 -16.73 -1.80 6.34
CA ARG A 86 -17.27 -1.19 7.56
C ARG A 86 -17.92 0.14 7.29
N ALA A 87 -17.32 0.97 6.43
CA ALA A 87 -17.88 2.24 6.00
C ALA A 87 -19.27 2.05 5.35
N MET A 88 -19.38 1.09 4.43
CA MET A 88 -20.67 0.78 3.79
C MET A 88 -21.72 0.26 4.77
N ALA A 89 -21.33 -0.58 5.73
CA ALA A 89 -22.24 -1.03 6.78
C ALA A 89 -22.71 0.15 7.64
N LEU A 90 -21.78 1.00 8.10
CA LEU A 90 -22.09 2.17 8.92
C LEU A 90 -23.06 3.12 8.22
N LEU A 91 -22.81 3.46 6.96
CA LEU A 91 -23.66 4.37 6.17
C LEU A 91 -25.07 3.83 5.95
N LYS A 92 -25.19 2.50 5.79
CA LYS A 92 -26.48 1.82 5.64
C LYS A 92 -27.23 1.75 6.96
N ASP A 93 -26.57 1.29 8.02
CA ASP A 93 -27.21 0.95 9.31
C ASP A 93 -27.64 2.19 10.10
N THR A 94 -26.88 3.28 9.97
CA THR A 94 -27.25 4.59 10.56
C THR A 94 -28.33 5.32 9.75
N GLY A 95 -28.65 4.83 8.55
CA GLY A 95 -29.59 5.48 7.64
C GLY A 95 -29.08 6.80 7.05
N PHE A 96 -27.77 7.07 7.13
CA PHE A 96 -27.15 8.26 6.53
C PHE A 96 -27.29 8.31 5.00
N LEU A 97 -27.30 7.15 4.33
CA LEU A 97 -27.52 7.03 2.89
C LEU A 97 -28.62 6.01 2.59
N ARG A 98 -29.42 6.25 1.55
CA ARG A 98 -30.51 5.34 1.14
C ARG A 98 -30.54 5.10 -0.36
N GLY A 99 -31.09 3.95 -0.76
CA GLY A 99 -31.36 3.61 -2.16
C GLY A 99 -30.13 3.80 -3.06
N GLU A 100 -30.24 4.70 -4.03
CA GLU A 100 -29.21 4.96 -5.03
C GLU A 100 -27.93 5.61 -4.45
N GLU A 101 -28.02 6.34 -3.34
CA GLU A 101 -26.84 6.96 -2.72
C GLU A 101 -25.85 5.92 -2.18
N LEU A 102 -26.35 4.77 -1.72
CA LEU A 102 -25.53 3.63 -1.29
C LEU A 102 -24.77 3.01 -2.46
N ASN A 103 -25.37 2.99 -3.66
CA ASN A 103 -24.69 2.52 -4.87
C ASN A 103 -23.56 3.48 -5.26
N GLY A 104 -23.81 4.79 -5.18
CA GLY A 104 -22.78 5.81 -5.38
C GLY A 104 -21.63 5.70 -4.38
N ALA A 105 -21.93 5.57 -3.09
CA ALA A 105 -20.92 5.39 -2.04
C ALA A 105 -20.10 4.11 -2.25
N ARG A 106 -20.74 2.99 -2.60
CA ARG A 106 -20.07 1.74 -2.92
C ARG A 106 -19.12 1.88 -4.11
N SER A 107 -19.55 2.57 -5.17
CA SER A 107 -18.72 2.83 -6.34
C SER A 107 -17.45 3.62 -5.97
N VAL A 108 -17.61 4.70 -5.20
CA VAL A 108 -16.48 5.53 -4.75
C VAL A 108 -15.51 4.75 -3.85
N LEU A 109 -16.03 4.02 -2.86
CA LEU A 109 -15.19 3.23 -1.95
C LEU A 109 -14.49 2.07 -2.68
N SER A 110 -15.18 1.44 -3.64
CA SER A 110 -14.56 0.39 -4.47
C SER A 110 -13.45 0.96 -5.36
N ALA A 111 -13.69 2.13 -5.96
CA ALA A 111 -12.67 2.83 -6.74
C ALA A 111 -11.46 3.22 -5.87
N ALA A 112 -11.69 3.71 -4.65
CA ALA A 112 -10.63 4.00 -3.69
C ALA A 112 -9.83 2.75 -3.31
N ALA A 113 -10.48 1.61 -3.06
CA ALA A 113 -9.78 0.36 -2.78
C ALA A 113 -8.96 -0.11 -4.00
N LEU A 114 -9.46 0.09 -5.23
CA LEU A 114 -8.74 -0.23 -6.46
C LEU A 114 -7.48 0.63 -6.66
N THR A 115 -7.42 1.86 -6.14
CA THR A 115 -6.18 2.66 -6.22
C THR A 115 -5.05 2.05 -5.40
N TYR A 116 -5.36 1.41 -4.27
CA TYR A 116 -4.38 0.64 -3.49
C TYR A 116 -3.92 -0.62 -4.23
N VAL A 117 -4.83 -1.31 -4.92
CA VAL A 117 -4.46 -2.45 -5.76
C VAL A 117 -3.54 -2.01 -6.90
N ALA A 118 -3.90 -0.92 -7.58
CA ALA A 118 -3.10 -0.36 -8.67
C ALA A 118 -1.72 0.09 -8.20
N SER A 119 -1.61 0.78 -7.05
CA SER A 119 -0.32 1.20 -6.50
C SER A 119 0.55 0.01 -6.10
N THR A 120 -0.05 -1.05 -5.54
CA THR A 120 0.65 -2.31 -5.22
C THR A 120 1.15 -3.02 -6.48
N ALA A 121 0.32 -3.11 -7.52
CA ALA A 121 0.70 -3.70 -8.80
C ALA A 121 1.83 -2.90 -9.47
N MET A 122 1.75 -1.57 -9.45
CA MET A 122 2.82 -0.70 -9.93
C MET A 122 4.12 -0.92 -9.17
N ALA A 123 4.07 -1.00 -7.84
CA ALA A 123 5.25 -1.27 -7.01
C ALA A 123 5.86 -2.65 -7.36
N ALA A 124 5.04 -3.68 -7.56
CA ALA A 124 5.52 -5.00 -7.99
C ALA A 124 6.19 -4.94 -9.37
N MET A 125 5.62 -4.22 -10.34
CA MET A 125 6.25 -4.03 -11.66
C MET A 125 7.56 -3.25 -11.58
N GLN A 126 7.66 -2.26 -10.68
CA GLN A 126 8.90 -1.56 -10.44
C GLN A 126 9.99 -2.48 -9.86
N LEU A 127 9.61 -3.41 -8.98
CA LEU A 127 10.54 -4.39 -8.42
C LEU A 127 11.07 -5.33 -9.51
N VAL A 128 10.18 -5.84 -10.38
CA VAL A 128 10.58 -6.63 -11.56
C VAL A 128 11.55 -5.84 -12.44
N ARG A 129 11.26 -4.55 -12.70
CA ARG A 129 12.16 -3.67 -13.46
C ARG A 129 13.54 -3.55 -12.82
N MET A 130 13.62 -3.43 -11.49
CA MET A 130 14.91 -3.35 -10.78
C MET A 130 15.73 -4.63 -10.96
N PHE A 131 15.11 -5.82 -10.91
CA PHE A 131 15.80 -7.08 -11.20
C PHE A 131 16.33 -7.16 -12.64
N ILE A 132 15.53 -6.74 -13.63
CA ILE A 132 15.96 -6.71 -15.04
C ILE A 132 17.16 -5.77 -15.21
N LEU A 133 17.10 -4.57 -14.64
CA LEU A 133 18.18 -3.59 -14.70
C LEU A 133 19.45 -4.10 -13.99
N ARG A 134 19.31 -4.79 -12.86
CA ARG A 134 20.41 -5.45 -12.16
C ARG A 134 21.07 -6.52 -13.03
N GLY A 135 20.29 -7.41 -13.64
CA GLY A 135 20.83 -8.45 -14.52
C GLY A 135 21.53 -7.92 -15.78
N SER A 136 21.18 -6.71 -16.25
CA SER A 136 21.89 -6.06 -17.38
C SER A 136 23.29 -5.52 -17.03
N ARG A 137 23.67 -5.56 -15.75
CA ARG A 137 24.93 -5.03 -15.22
C ARG A 137 25.94 -6.11 -14.83
N ASP A 138 25.51 -7.37 -14.81
CA ASP A 138 26.36 -8.55 -14.64
C ASP A 138 26.93 -8.99 -16.00
#